data_AF-A0A838XBF0-F1
#
_entry.id   AF-A0A838XBF0-F1
#
_cell.length_a   1.000
_cell.length_b   1.000
_cell.length_c   1.000
_cell.angle_alpha   90.00
_cell.angle_beta   90.00
_cell.angle_gamma   90.00
#
_symmetry.space_group_name_H-M   'P 1'
#
loop_
_entity.id
_entity.type
_entity.pdbx_description
1 polymer ?
#
loop_
_entity_poly.entity_id
_entity_poly.type
_entity_poly.pdbx_seq_one_letter_code
_entity_poly.pdbx_strand_id
1 'polypeptide(L)'
;MKNSARIGALAAGLALSLGPLTAPAQADAPTKEPCATQTTQVARAEAQLAKVNAVFAKKQAKVKKAKKAVVQADTRAEKRQAVKKLKVAKASRTKVVKIKKAQVQRVAHAKARLAKCLASQPTT
;
A
#
# COMPACT_ATOMS: atom_id res chain seq x y z
N MET A 1 46.49 -2.78 -1.50
CA MET A 1 47.36 -3.85 -2.07
C MET A 1 46.48 -5.10 -2.17
N LYS A 2 46.16 -5.56 -3.40
CA LYS A 2 46.71 -6.78 -4.06
C LYS A 2 46.49 -8.03 -3.20
N ASN A 3 45.92 -9.17 -3.59
CA ASN A 3 45.52 -9.81 -4.85
C ASN A 3 44.68 -11.05 -4.43
N SER A 4 43.57 -11.37 -5.09
CA SER A 4 43.40 -12.48 -6.06
C SER A 4 43.62 -13.93 -5.58
N ALA A 5 42.55 -14.71 -5.77
CA ALA A 5 42.49 -16.08 -6.32
C ALA A 5 42.89 -17.29 -5.45
N ARG A 6 41.96 -18.26 -5.33
CA ARG A 6 41.96 -19.63 -5.94
C ARG A 6 40.51 -20.15 -5.93
N ILE A 7 39.83 -20.40 -7.06
CA ILE A 7 39.92 -21.50 -8.04
C ILE A 7 39.76 -22.88 -7.38
N GLY A 8 38.59 -23.48 -7.61
CA GLY A 8 38.36 -24.92 -7.62
C GLY A 8 37.71 -25.26 -8.96
N ALA A 9 38.49 -25.88 -9.84
CA ALA A 9 38.12 -26.24 -11.21
C ALA A 9 37.56 -27.66 -11.26
N LEU A 10 36.68 -27.93 -12.24
CA LEU A 10 36.69 -29.20 -12.97
C LEU A 10 36.00 -29.01 -14.33
N ALA A 11 36.84 -29.12 -15.35
CA ALA A 11 36.49 -29.20 -16.76
C ALA A 11 35.98 -30.60 -17.10
N ALA A 12 35.16 -30.70 -18.16
CA ALA A 12 35.32 -31.59 -19.32
C ALA A 12 33.96 -32.01 -19.89
N GLY A 13 33.82 -31.93 -21.21
CA GLY A 13 32.73 -32.61 -21.92
C GLY A 13 32.14 -31.84 -23.10
N LEU A 14 32.96 -31.39 -24.04
CA LEU A 14 32.50 -31.16 -25.42
C LEU A 14 32.68 -32.47 -26.17
N ALA A 15 31.58 -33.17 -26.47
CA ALA A 15 31.55 -34.24 -27.47
C ALA A 15 30.17 -34.27 -28.15
N LEU A 16 30.22 -34.22 -29.48
CA LEU A 16 29.14 -34.13 -30.45
C LEU A 16 28.18 -35.34 -30.42
N SER A 17 26.89 -35.13 -30.72
CA SER A 17 26.14 -35.98 -31.65
C SER A 17 24.73 -35.42 -31.93
N LEU A 18 24.45 -35.21 -33.22
CA LEU A 18 23.11 -34.98 -33.77
C LEU A 18 22.32 -36.30 -33.72
N GLY A 19 21.18 -36.34 -33.00
CA GLY A 19 20.24 -37.46 -33.01
C GLY A 19 19.14 -37.31 -31.95
N PRO A 20 17.92 -37.85 -32.14
CA PRO A 20 16.67 -37.18 -31.82
C PRO A 20 16.05 -37.60 -30.47
N LEU A 21 14.99 -36.88 -30.04
CA LEU A 21 14.20 -37.06 -28.80
C LEU A 21 14.95 -36.65 -27.51
N THR A 22 14.55 -35.68 -26.71
CA THR A 22 13.23 -35.28 -26.20
C THR A 22 13.32 -33.83 -25.74
N ALA A 23 12.27 -33.04 -25.99
CA ALA A 23 12.17 -31.68 -25.49
C ALA A 23 12.34 -31.65 -23.96
N PRO A 24 13.01 -30.64 -23.36
CA PRO A 24 12.76 -30.36 -21.96
C PRO A 24 11.31 -29.89 -21.88
N ALA A 25 10.44 -30.76 -21.38
CA ALA A 25 9.12 -30.39 -20.91
C ALA A 25 9.30 -29.15 -20.03
N GLN A 26 8.71 -28.03 -20.46
CA GLN A 26 8.61 -26.85 -19.63
C GLN A 26 7.73 -27.25 -18.46
N ALA A 27 8.36 -27.70 -17.37
CA ALA A 27 7.70 -28.00 -16.12
C ALA A 27 6.90 -26.76 -15.72
N ASP A 28 5.58 -26.94 -15.63
CA ASP A 28 4.59 -25.95 -15.27
C ASP A 28 5.12 -24.95 -14.23
N ALA A 29 5.34 -23.72 -14.67
CA ALA A 29 5.47 -22.60 -13.76
C ALA A 29 4.19 -22.57 -12.92
N PRO A 30 4.25 -22.37 -11.58
CA PRO A 30 3.06 -22.31 -10.76
C PRO A 30 2.13 -21.28 -11.39
N THR A 31 0.95 -21.74 -11.82
CA THR A 31 -0.11 -20.93 -12.42
C THR A 31 -0.49 -19.85 -11.42
N LYS A 32 0.26 -18.74 -11.43
CA LYS A 32 -0.12 -17.54 -10.70
C LYS A 32 -1.41 -17.09 -11.36
N GLU A 33 -2.52 -17.17 -10.60
CA GLU A 33 -3.78 -16.64 -11.07
C GLU A 33 -3.55 -15.26 -11.67
N PRO A 34 -4.00 -15.05 -12.92
CA PRO A 34 -3.73 -13.80 -13.59
C PRO A 34 -4.40 -12.67 -12.81
N CYS A 35 -3.65 -11.58 -12.63
CA CYS A 35 -4.05 -10.41 -11.85
C CYS A 35 -4.19 -10.57 -10.31
N ALA A 36 -3.80 -11.70 -9.71
CA ALA A 36 -3.91 -11.93 -8.26
C ALA A 36 -3.22 -10.85 -7.40
N THR A 37 -2.10 -10.30 -7.90
CA THR A 37 -1.37 -9.21 -7.23
C THR A 37 -2.19 -7.92 -7.19
N GLN A 38 -2.88 -7.58 -8.28
CA GLN A 38 -3.69 -6.38 -8.41
C GLN A 38 -4.94 -6.47 -7.53
N THR A 39 -5.56 -7.65 -7.46
CA THR A 39 -6.67 -7.93 -6.53
C THR A 39 -6.23 -7.73 -5.07
N THR A 40 -5.06 -8.26 -4.71
CA THR A 40 -4.49 -8.06 -3.36
C THR A 40 -4.19 -6.59 -3.08
N GLN A 41 -3.71 -5.84 -4.06
CA GLN A 41 -3.45 -4.39 -3.91
C GLN A 41 -4.75 -3.60 -3.69
N VAL A 42 -5.84 -3.94 -4.37
CA VAL A 42 -7.15 -3.32 -4.15
C VAL A 42 -7.62 -3.60 -2.72
N ALA A 43 -7.62 -4.87 -2.29
CA ALA A 43 -8.02 -5.25 -0.94
C ALA A 43 -7.19 -4.52 0.14
N ARG A 44 -5.87 -4.44 -0.03
CA ARG A 44 -4.99 -3.68 0.88
C ARG A 44 -5.33 -2.18 0.89
N ALA A 45 -5.59 -1.59 -0.27
CA ALA A 45 -5.92 -0.17 -0.37
C ALA A 45 -7.27 0.15 0.31
N GLU A 46 -8.26 -0.74 0.17
CA GLU A 46 -9.57 -0.62 0.82
C GLU A 46 -9.47 -0.80 2.34
N ALA A 47 -8.70 -1.78 2.82
CA ALA A 47 -8.43 -1.95 4.25
C ALA A 47 -7.76 -0.71 4.86
N GLN A 48 -6.82 -0.09 4.14
CA GLN A 48 -6.19 1.16 4.58
C GLN A 48 -7.16 2.34 4.56
N LEU A 49 -8.09 2.39 3.59
CA LEU A 49 -9.14 3.40 3.56
C LEU A 49 -10.06 3.29 4.79
N ALA A 50 -10.42 2.06 5.19
CA ALA A 50 -11.19 1.83 6.42
C ALA A 50 -10.46 2.33 7.67
N LYS A 51 -9.15 2.07 7.79
CA LYS A 51 -8.31 2.58 8.89
C LYS A 51 -8.29 4.11 8.93
N VAL A 52 -8.07 4.76 7.78
CA VAL A 52 -8.06 6.23 7.70
C VAL A 52 -9.43 6.82 8.03
N ASN A 53 -10.52 6.17 7.62
CA ASN A 53 -11.88 6.55 8.01
C ASN A 53 -12.10 6.48 9.52
N ALA A 54 -11.65 5.42 10.18
CA ALA A 54 -11.72 5.29 11.62
C ALA A 54 -10.91 6.39 12.34
N VAL A 55 -9.71 6.71 11.86
CA VAL A 55 -8.90 7.81 12.39
C VAL A 55 -9.61 9.15 12.18
N PHE A 56 -10.23 9.37 11.02
CA PHE A 56 -10.99 10.58 10.74
C PHE A 56 -12.17 10.75 11.70
N ALA A 57 -12.95 9.69 11.95
CA ALA A 57 -14.03 9.69 12.92
C ALA A 57 -13.52 10.04 14.34
N LYS A 58 -12.41 9.43 14.78
CA LYS A 58 -11.76 9.77 16.06
C LYS A 58 -11.36 11.25 16.12
N LYS A 59 -10.82 11.84 15.03
CA LYS A 59 -10.48 13.27 15.00
C LYS A 59 -11.72 14.17 15.04
N GLN A 60 -12.82 13.79 14.36
CA GLN A 60 -14.07 14.52 14.47
C GLN A 60 -14.60 14.55 15.91
N ALA A 61 -14.58 13.41 16.60
CA ALA A 61 -14.96 13.32 18.01
C ALA A 61 -14.08 14.22 18.89
N LYS A 62 -12.75 14.23 18.66
CA LYS A 62 -11.84 15.16 19.37
C LYS A 62 -12.16 16.63 19.13
N VAL A 63 -12.50 17.01 17.89
CA VAL A 63 -12.95 18.39 17.59
C VAL A 63 -14.25 18.71 18.32
N LYS A 64 -15.24 17.79 18.35
CA LYS A 64 -16.49 17.98 19.09
C LYS A 64 -16.23 18.14 20.59
N LYS A 65 -15.38 17.30 21.18
CA LYS A 65 -14.98 17.43 22.60
C LYS A 65 -14.26 18.75 22.88
N ALA A 66 -13.32 19.15 22.01
CA ALA A 66 -12.62 20.43 22.16
C ALA A 66 -13.56 21.64 22.01
N LYS A 67 -14.57 21.57 21.14
CA LYS A 67 -15.62 22.60 21.05
C LYS A 67 -16.40 22.70 22.36
N LYS A 68 -16.84 21.57 22.93
CA LYS A 68 -17.53 21.55 24.24
C LYS A 68 -16.67 22.16 25.34
N ALA A 69 -15.37 21.82 25.39
CA ALA A 69 -14.44 22.38 26.37
C ALA A 69 -14.25 23.90 26.24
N VAL A 70 -14.42 24.49 25.05
CA VAL A 70 -14.41 25.95 24.88
C VAL A 70 -15.68 26.59 25.45
N VAL A 71 -16.82 25.91 25.34
CA VAL A 71 -18.11 26.39 25.86
C VAL A 71 -18.18 26.26 27.38
N GLN A 72 -17.65 25.17 27.93
CA GLN A 72 -17.63 24.88 29.38
C GLN A 72 -16.50 25.58 30.14
N ALA A 73 -15.63 26.34 29.47
CA ALA A 73 -14.54 27.03 30.15
C ALA A 73 -15.05 28.32 30.80
N ASP A 74 -14.96 28.39 32.12
CA ASP A 74 -15.52 29.49 32.90
C ASP A 74 -14.55 30.68 32.98
N THR A 75 -13.26 30.40 33.06
CA THR A 75 -12.25 31.47 33.12
C THR A 75 -11.71 31.84 31.73
N ARG A 76 -11.27 33.10 31.58
CA ARG A 76 -10.59 33.55 30.35
C ARG A 76 -9.33 32.74 30.05
N ALA A 77 -8.59 32.34 31.09
CA ALA A 77 -7.38 31.55 30.95
C ALA A 77 -7.69 30.15 30.38
N GLU A 78 -8.68 29.45 30.95
CA GLU A 78 -9.13 28.14 30.46
C GLU A 78 -9.69 28.22 29.05
N LYS A 79 -10.49 29.26 28.74
CA LYS A 79 -11.04 29.46 27.40
C LYS A 79 -9.94 29.64 26.37
N ARG A 80 -8.89 30.42 26.67
CA ARG A 80 -7.72 30.57 25.79
C ARG A 80 -7.04 29.22 25.55
N GLN A 81 -6.83 28.41 26.58
CA GLN A 81 -6.23 27.08 26.43
C GLN A 81 -7.14 26.13 25.62
N ALA A 82 -8.45 26.13 25.87
CA ALA A 82 -9.42 25.32 25.16
C ALA A 82 -9.49 25.70 23.67
N VAL A 83 -9.40 26.99 23.33
CA VAL A 83 -9.34 27.47 21.94
C VAL A 83 -8.04 27.01 21.25
N LYS A 84 -6.89 27.06 21.93
CA LYS A 84 -5.63 26.50 21.40
C LYS A 84 -5.79 25.00 21.09
N LYS A 85 -6.34 24.22 22.03
CA LYS A 85 -6.63 22.79 21.85
C LYS A 85 -7.59 22.55 20.68
N LEU A 86 -8.62 23.38 20.52
CA LEU A 86 -9.56 23.31 19.40
C LEU A 86 -8.87 23.58 18.05
N LYS A 87 -7.99 24.59 17.97
CA LYS A 87 -7.20 24.88 16.76
C LYS A 87 -6.32 23.69 16.37
N VAL A 88 -5.61 23.09 17.32
CA VAL A 88 -4.78 21.89 17.10
C VAL A 88 -5.64 20.69 16.64
N ALA A 89 -6.81 20.49 17.27
CA ALA A 89 -7.72 19.42 16.88
C ALA A 89 -8.26 19.61 15.45
N LYS A 90 -8.63 20.85 15.07
CA LYS A 90 -9.06 21.19 13.72
C LYS A 90 -7.93 20.96 12.70
N ALA A 91 -6.73 21.45 12.97
CA ALA A 91 -5.57 21.24 12.09
C ALA A 91 -5.26 19.74 11.89
N SER A 92 -5.30 18.97 12.97
CA SER A 92 -5.14 17.51 12.92
C SER A 92 -6.23 16.83 12.09
N ARG A 93 -7.49 17.25 12.21
CA ARG A 93 -8.58 16.76 11.37
C ARG A 93 -8.30 17.06 9.89
N THR A 94 -7.90 18.29 9.56
CA THR A 94 -7.59 18.69 8.18
C THR A 94 -6.47 17.86 7.57
N LYS A 95 -5.41 17.57 8.34
CA LYS A 95 -4.34 16.65 7.89
C LYS A 95 -4.89 15.27 7.53
N VAL A 96 -5.75 14.70 8.38
CA VAL A 96 -6.38 13.40 8.12
C VAL A 96 -7.33 13.44 6.91
N VAL A 97 -8.03 14.55 6.67
CA VAL A 97 -8.84 14.72 5.45
C VAL A 97 -7.97 14.63 4.20
N LYS A 98 -6.80 15.28 4.18
CA LYS A 98 -5.88 15.19 3.05
C LYS A 98 -5.39 13.76 2.83
N ILE A 99 -5.02 13.07 3.91
CA ILE A 99 -4.61 11.65 3.86
C ILE A 99 -5.75 10.78 3.32
N LYS A 100 -6.99 10.99 3.78
CA LYS A 100 -8.17 10.27 3.29
C LYS A 100 -8.36 10.48 1.78
N LYS A 101 -8.27 11.72 1.30
CA LYS A 101 -8.38 12.02 -0.14
C LYS A 101 -7.32 11.28 -0.95
N ALA A 102 -6.07 11.32 -0.51
CA ALA A 102 -4.98 10.58 -1.16
C ALA A 102 -5.25 9.07 -1.14
N GLN A 103 -5.79 8.53 -0.05
CA GLN A 103 -6.12 7.11 0.04
C GLN A 103 -7.26 6.70 -0.90
N VAL A 104 -8.28 7.54 -1.06
CA VAL A 104 -9.35 7.32 -2.05
C VAL A 104 -8.78 7.27 -3.47
N GLN A 105 -7.87 8.20 -3.81
CA GLN A 105 -7.18 8.17 -5.11
C GLN A 105 -6.35 6.90 -5.29
N ARG A 106 -5.62 6.46 -4.26
CA ARG A 106 -4.85 5.20 -4.30
C ARG A 106 -5.74 3.98 -4.55
N VAL A 107 -6.94 3.93 -3.95
CA VAL A 107 -7.93 2.88 -4.22
C VAL A 107 -8.38 2.95 -5.67
N ALA A 108 -8.70 4.14 -6.18
CA ALA A 108 -9.10 4.32 -7.58
C ALA A 108 -8.00 3.85 -8.55
N HIS A 109 -6.74 4.21 -8.30
CA HIS A 109 -5.62 3.73 -9.11
C HIS A 109 -5.40 2.22 -9.02
N ALA A 110 -5.58 1.62 -7.84
CA ALA A 110 -5.48 0.16 -7.68
C ALA A 110 -6.57 -0.56 -8.51
N LYS A 111 -7.81 -0.03 -8.47
CA LYS A 111 -8.92 -0.54 -9.29
C LYS A 111 -8.65 -0.37 -10.79
N ALA A 112 -8.10 0.76 -11.21
CA ALA A 112 -7.70 0.98 -12.60
C ALA A 112 -6.61 0.00 -13.05
N ARG A 113 -5.62 -0.29 -12.20
CA ARG A 113 -4.59 -1.32 -12.51
C ARG A 113 -5.17 -2.72 -12.61
N LEU A 114 -6.11 -3.07 -11.75
CA LEU A 114 -6.82 -4.34 -11.82
C LEU A 114 -7.61 -4.44 -13.13
N ALA A 115 -8.40 -3.43 -13.47
CA ALA A 115 -9.16 -3.39 -14.72
C ALA A 115 -8.24 -3.51 -15.95
N LYS A 116 -7.11 -2.81 -15.97
CA LYS A 116 -6.12 -2.92 -17.04
C LYS A 116 -5.53 -4.33 -17.13
N CYS A 117 -5.22 -4.95 -16.00
CA CYS A 117 -4.71 -6.31 -15.98
C CYS A 117 -5.75 -7.31 -16.53
N LEU A 118 -7.02 -7.18 -16.09
CA LEU A 118 -8.11 -8.01 -16.58
C LEU A 118 -8.33 -7.84 -18.10
N ALA A 119 -8.24 -6.61 -18.61
CA ALA A 119 -8.37 -6.32 -20.04
C ALA A 119 -7.16 -6.80 -20.88
N SER A 120 -5.99 -6.97 -20.27
CA SER A 120 -4.79 -7.52 -20.93
C SER A 120 -4.70 -9.03 -20.84
N GLN A 121 -5.66 -9.69 -20.19
CA GLN A 121 -5.71 -11.15 -20.19
C GLN A 121 -6.11 -11.66 -21.57
N PRO A 122 -5.42 -12.68 -22.09
CA PRO A 122 -5.88 -13.35 -23.29
C PRO A 122 -7.27 -13.92 -23.01
N THR A 123 -8.27 -13.45 -23.76
CA THR A 123 -9.58 -14.08 -23.83
C THR A 123 -9.40 -15.40 -24.56
N THR A 124 -9.20 -16.47 -23.81
CA THR A 124 -9.25 -17.84 -24.35
C THR A 124 -10.69 -18.30 -24.39
#